data_AF-A0AAX2UI79-F1
#
_entry.id   AF-A0AAX2UI79-F1
#
_cell.length_a   1.000
_cell.length_b   1.000
_cell.length_c   1.000
_cell.angle_alpha   90.00
_cell.angle_beta   90.00
_cell.angle_gamma   90.00
#
_symmetry.space_group_name_H-M   'P 1'
#
loop_
_entity.id
_entity.type
_entity.pdbx_description
1 polymer ?
#
loop_
_entity_poly.entity_id
_entity_poly.type
_entity_poly.pdbx_seq_one_letter_code
_entity_poly.pdbx_strand_id
1 'polypeptide(L)'
;MVKQLEELRAENERLTKELKELNERHDYLRAYCEVTETAEARLCPTNINWALNYVKDYNLCAYDNYYSAGIYLSEALESFQEKYEDIEKSEKYREFIGREGLFLAIGDKVLEEANSFLEGRGLKEFNKVNFYSDGVNLSIDNNQEHLKEELDTLLKELDLNEIEQELSVREGRNESFFNYKHLIYLINASYGEE
;
A
#
# COMPACT_ATOMS: atom_id res chain seq x y z
N MET A 1 -3.09 25.02 43.93
CA MET A 1 -2.43 25.48 42.70
C MET A 1 -1.63 24.37 42.02
N VAL A 2 -0.60 23.77 42.65
CA VAL A 2 0.17 22.65 42.04
C VAL A 2 -0.72 21.44 41.72
N LYS A 3 -1.53 20.98 42.68
CA LYS A 3 -2.46 19.85 42.48
C LYS A 3 -3.48 20.06 41.35
N GLN A 4 -4.03 21.27 41.23
CA GLN A 4 -4.97 21.62 40.14
C GLN A 4 -4.26 21.65 38.78
N LEU A 5 -3.00 22.07 38.74
CA LEU A 5 -2.20 22.08 37.51
C LEU A 5 -1.87 20.65 37.05
N GLU A 6 -1.60 19.75 38.00
CA GLU A 6 -1.36 18.32 37.74
C GLU A 6 -2.63 17.62 37.23
N GLU A 7 -3.78 17.88 37.85
CA GLU A 7 -5.09 17.38 37.41
C GLU A 7 -5.43 17.84 35.98
N LEU A 8 -5.19 19.12 35.67
CA LEU A 8 -5.40 19.67 34.32
C LEU A 8 -4.44 19.07 33.27
N ARG A 9 -3.21 18.73 33.66
CA ARG A 9 -2.25 18.07 32.74
C ARG A 9 -2.70 16.64 32.43
N ALA A 10 -3.07 15.87 33.46
CA ALA A 10 -3.58 14.52 33.28
C ALA A 10 -4.86 14.50 32.43
N GLU A 11 -5.77 15.47 32.63
CA GLU A 11 -6.97 15.60 31.81
C GLU A 11 -6.66 15.97 30.36
N ASN A 12 -5.73 16.91 30.10
CA ASN A 12 -5.31 17.24 28.73
C ASN A 12 -4.64 16.05 28.02
N GLU A 13 -3.80 15.28 28.71
CA GLU A 13 -3.19 14.07 28.15
C GLU A 13 -4.25 13.04 27.78
N ARG A 14 -5.25 12.83 28.66
CA ARG A 14 -6.38 11.94 28.39
C ARG A 14 -7.19 12.40 27.18
N LEU A 15 -7.59 13.67 27.14
CA LEU A 15 -8.40 14.22 26.04
C LEU A 15 -7.64 14.20 24.71
N THR A 16 -6.33 14.43 24.73
CA THR A 16 -5.48 14.35 23.53
C THR A 16 -5.43 12.93 22.98
N LYS A 17 -5.34 11.92 23.86
CA LYS A 17 -5.38 10.51 23.49
C LYS A 17 -6.74 10.13 22.91
N GLU A 18 -7.83 10.50 23.57
CA GLU A 18 -9.21 10.25 23.10
C GLU A 18 -9.47 10.89 21.73
N LEU A 19 -9.00 12.13 21.51
CA LEU A 19 -9.13 12.82 20.23
C LEU A 19 -8.35 12.10 19.12
N LYS A 20 -7.14 11.61 19.41
CA LYS A 20 -6.32 10.86 18.45
C LYS A 20 -7.01 9.55 18.04
N GLU A 21 -7.53 8.79 19.00
CA GLU A 21 -8.26 7.54 18.74
C GLU A 21 -9.54 7.79 17.95
N LEU A 22 -10.26 8.88 18.24
CA LEU A 22 -11.47 9.25 17.52
C LEU A 22 -11.18 9.67 16.08
N ASN A 23 -10.12 10.45 15.85
CA ASN A 23 -9.69 10.84 14.51
C ASN A 23 -9.28 9.62 13.68
N GLU A 24 -8.48 8.72 14.25
CA GLU A 24 -8.06 7.50 13.55
C GLU A 24 -9.26 6.62 13.18
N ARG A 25 -10.26 6.51 14.07
CA ARG A 25 -11.50 5.81 13.79
C ARG A 25 -12.33 6.50 12.70
N HIS A 26 -12.40 7.83 12.71
CA HIS A 26 -13.10 8.59 11.69
C HIS A 26 -12.46 8.39 10.31
N ASP A 27 -11.14 8.46 10.24
CA ASP A 27 -10.38 8.25 9.02
C ASP A 27 -10.55 6.82 8.49
N TYR A 28 -10.53 5.83 9.38
CA TYR A 28 -10.85 4.43 9.03
C TYR A 28 -12.26 4.30 8.43
N LEU A 29 -13.28 4.87 9.06
CA LEU A 29 -14.66 4.76 8.56
C LEU A 29 -14.82 5.46 7.21
N ARG A 30 -14.17 6.60 7.01
CA ARG A 30 -14.16 7.31 5.73
C ARG A 30 -13.50 6.46 4.64
N ALA A 31 -12.31 5.92 4.90
CA ALA A 31 -11.59 5.05 3.98
C ALA A 31 -12.39 3.79 3.64
N TYR A 32 -13.05 3.20 4.63
CA TYR A 32 -13.92 2.04 4.43
C TYR A 32 -15.07 2.36 3.47
N CYS A 33 -15.74 3.51 3.65
CA CYS A 33 -16.80 3.95 2.75
C CYS A 33 -16.27 4.17 1.33
N GLU A 34 -15.18 4.92 1.18
CA GLU A 34 -14.55 5.21 -0.12
C GLU A 34 -14.28 3.92 -0.90
N VAL A 35 -13.57 2.97 -0.30
CA VAL A 35 -13.21 1.69 -0.93
C VAL A 35 -14.46 0.87 -1.29
N THR A 36 -15.50 0.91 -0.44
CA THR A 36 -16.76 0.20 -0.71
C THR A 36 -17.54 0.85 -1.86
N GLU A 37 -17.49 2.18 -1.98
CA GLU A 37 -18.17 2.93 -3.03
C GLU A 37 -17.46 2.81 -4.38
N THR A 38 -16.12 2.80 -4.37
CA THR A 38 -15.30 2.57 -5.56
C THR A 38 -15.46 1.14 -6.08
N ALA A 39 -15.62 0.16 -5.19
CA ALA A 39 -15.69 -1.23 -5.62
C ALA A 39 -17.00 -1.56 -6.37
N GLU A 40 -16.89 -1.97 -7.64
CA GLU A 40 -18.03 -2.50 -8.41
C GLU A 40 -18.52 -3.89 -7.96
N ALA A 41 -17.99 -4.41 -6.84
CA ALA A 41 -18.29 -5.72 -6.30
C ALA A 41 -18.49 -5.66 -4.78
N ARG A 42 -19.21 -6.65 -4.25
CA ARG A 42 -19.38 -6.79 -2.81
C ARG A 42 -18.08 -7.28 -2.18
N LEU A 43 -17.39 -6.38 -1.48
CA LEU A 43 -16.19 -6.69 -0.72
C LEU A 43 -16.53 -7.29 0.65
N CYS A 44 -15.68 -8.20 1.12
CA CYS A 44 -15.72 -8.68 2.51
C CYS A 44 -15.19 -7.58 3.46
N PRO A 45 -15.92 -7.19 4.52
CA PRO A 45 -15.45 -6.17 5.46
C PRO A 45 -14.08 -6.49 6.10
N THR A 46 -13.81 -7.78 6.32
CA THR A 46 -12.51 -8.23 6.86
C THR A 46 -11.38 -7.98 5.87
N ASN A 47 -11.60 -8.19 4.58
CA ASN A 47 -10.59 -8.00 3.55
C ASN A 47 -10.31 -6.50 3.33
N ILE A 48 -11.33 -5.65 3.40
CA ILE A 48 -11.14 -4.18 3.39
C ILE A 48 -10.23 -3.76 4.54
N ASN A 49 -10.51 -4.24 5.76
CA ASN A 49 -9.68 -3.92 6.92
C ASN A 49 -8.22 -4.39 6.73
N TRP A 50 -8.01 -5.61 6.23
CA TRP A 50 -6.66 -6.10 5.94
C TRP A 50 -5.95 -5.25 4.89
N ALA A 51 -6.62 -4.89 3.80
CA ALA A 51 -6.04 -4.07 2.74
C ALA A 51 -5.70 -2.64 3.22
N LEU A 52 -6.59 -2.00 3.98
CA LEU A 52 -6.33 -0.67 4.56
C LEU A 52 -5.15 -0.68 5.54
N ASN A 53 -5.07 -1.69 6.41
CA ASN A 53 -3.92 -1.86 7.30
C ASN A 53 -2.64 -2.12 6.50
N TYR A 54 -2.71 -2.96 5.46
CA TYR A 54 -1.56 -3.25 4.62
C TYR A 54 -0.96 -1.98 4.00
N VAL A 55 -1.78 -1.16 3.33
CA VAL A 55 -1.33 0.09 2.71
C VAL A 55 -0.70 1.03 3.74
N LYS A 56 -1.35 1.20 4.90
CA LYS A 56 -0.90 2.04 6.01
C LYS A 56 0.41 1.54 6.64
N ASP A 57 0.48 0.26 6.97
CA ASP A 57 1.59 -0.35 7.72
C ASP A 57 2.86 -0.42 6.87
N TYR A 58 2.73 -0.65 5.55
CA TYR A 58 3.85 -0.58 4.60
C TYR A 58 4.09 0.84 4.07
N ASN A 59 3.25 1.80 4.45
CA ASN A 59 3.37 3.21 4.07
C ASN A 59 3.49 3.41 2.55
N LEU A 60 2.67 2.71 1.77
CA LEU A 60 2.70 2.76 0.30
C LEU A 60 2.40 4.19 -0.17
N CYS A 61 3.22 4.72 -1.09
CA CYS A 61 3.22 6.13 -1.49
C CYS A 61 3.19 7.13 -0.31
N ALA A 62 3.85 6.80 0.80
CA ALA A 62 3.83 7.61 2.03
C ALA A 62 2.44 7.80 2.67
N TYR A 63 1.48 6.90 2.38
CA TYR A 63 0.14 6.96 2.94
C TYR A 63 0.10 6.28 4.30
N ASP A 64 0.50 7.03 5.33
CA ASP A 64 0.77 6.56 6.69
C ASP A 64 -0.45 6.49 7.62
N ASN A 65 -1.64 6.84 7.13
CA ASN A 65 -2.88 6.85 7.90
C ASN A 65 -4.05 6.28 7.09
N TYR A 66 -5.18 6.02 7.77
CA TYR A 66 -6.32 5.41 7.11
C TYR A 66 -6.94 6.29 6.01
N TYR A 67 -6.98 7.61 6.20
CA TYR A 67 -7.55 8.50 5.21
C TYR A 67 -6.80 8.41 3.88
N SER A 68 -5.47 8.52 3.93
CA SER A 68 -4.63 8.34 2.74
C SER A 68 -4.70 6.91 2.22
N ALA A 69 -4.65 5.89 3.09
CA ALA A 69 -4.73 4.48 2.66
C ALA A 69 -6.02 4.17 1.88
N GLY A 70 -7.15 4.79 2.25
CA GLY A 70 -8.39 4.70 1.49
C GLY A 70 -8.26 5.23 0.07
N ILE A 71 -7.64 6.40 -0.10
CA ILE A 71 -7.39 7.01 -1.42
C ILE A 71 -6.56 6.08 -2.30
N TYR A 72 -5.44 5.56 -1.79
CA TYR A 72 -4.58 4.64 -2.56
C TYR A 72 -5.31 3.40 -3.01
N LEU A 73 -6.10 2.80 -2.10
CA LEU A 73 -6.81 1.57 -2.39
C LEU A 73 -7.94 1.81 -3.40
N SER A 74 -8.61 2.95 -3.33
CA SER A 74 -9.60 3.34 -4.34
C SER A 74 -8.96 3.57 -5.70
N GLU A 75 -7.86 4.33 -5.79
CA GLU A 75 -7.13 4.51 -7.05
C GLU A 75 -6.65 3.17 -7.63
N ALA A 76 -6.11 2.29 -6.78
CA ALA A 76 -5.68 0.96 -7.17
C ALA A 76 -6.84 0.13 -7.75
N LEU A 77 -8.00 0.16 -7.10
CA LEU A 77 -9.19 -0.56 -7.54
C LEU A 77 -9.72 -0.03 -8.87
N GLU A 78 -9.80 1.29 -9.06
CA GLU A 78 -10.26 1.91 -10.30
C GLU A 78 -9.38 1.46 -11.48
N SER A 79 -8.06 1.62 -11.35
CA SER A 79 -7.11 1.21 -12.39
C SER A 79 -7.13 -0.31 -12.64
N PHE A 80 -7.35 -1.11 -11.59
CA PHE A 80 -7.47 -2.56 -11.73
C PHE A 80 -8.74 -2.95 -12.48
N GLN A 81 -9.88 -2.35 -12.14
CA GLN A 81 -11.17 -2.61 -12.77
C GLN A 81 -11.18 -2.22 -14.25
N GLU A 82 -10.64 -1.05 -14.58
CA GLU A 82 -10.49 -0.59 -15.98
C GLU A 82 -9.72 -1.61 -16.85
N LYS A 83 -8.68 -2.27 -16.31
CA LYS A 83 -7.93 -3.31 -17.04
C LYS A 83 -8.78 -4.53 -17.40
N TYR A 84 -9.88 -4.76 -16.70
CA TYR A 84 -10.74 -5.93 -16.85
C TYR A 84 -12.16 -5.60 -17.33
N GLU A 85 -12.44 -4.36 -17.77
CA GLU A 85 -13.76 -3.80 -18.14
C GLU A 85 -14.61 -4.77 -19.01
N ASP A 86 -13.98 -5.51 -19.92
CA ASP A 86 -14.64 -6.48 -20.79
C ASP A 86 -15.16 -7.76 -20.09
N ILE A 87 -14.60 -8.10 -18.92
CA ILE A 87 -14.85 -9.34 -18.14
C ILE A 87 -15.72 -9.07 -16.90
N GLU A 88 -15.89 -7.80 -16.52
CA GLU A 88 -16.50 -7.38 -15.24
C GLU A 88 -17.97 -7.72 -15.08
N LYS A 89 -18.65 -8.01 -16.20
CA LYS A 89 -20.06 -8.37 -16.23
C LYS A 89 -20.33 -9.78 -15.70
N SER A 90 -19.30 -10.59 -15.45
CA SER A 90 -19.47 -11.95 -14.94
C SER A 90 -19.52 -12.00 -13.40
N GLU A 91 -20.43 -12.82 -12.86
CA GLU A 91 -20.53 -13.08 -11.41
C GLU A 91 -19.20 -13.62 -10.85
N LYS A 92 -18.49 -14.44 -11.63
CA LYS A 92 -17.16 -14.97 -11.27
C LYS A 92 -16.11 -13.88 -11.08
N TYR A 93 -16.12 -12.83 -11.90
CA TYR A 93 -15.21 -11.71 -11.74
C TYR A 93 -15.53 -10.94 -10.45
N ARG A 94 -16.80 -10.67 -10.17
CA ARG A 94 -17.21 -10.00 -8.93
C ARG A 94 -16.86 -10.80 -7.68
N GLU A 95 -16.99 -12.12 -7.74
CA GLU A 95 -16.55 -13.02 -6.67
C GLU A 95 -15.03 -12.99 -6.48
N PHE A 96 -14.28 -12.95 -7.57
CA PHE A 96 -12.81 -12.81 -7.55
C PHE A 96 -12.39 -11.49 -6.93
N ILE A 97 -12.95 -10.36 -7.38
CA ILE A 97 -12.68 -9.03 -6.80
C ILE A 97 -13.02 -9.02 -5.31
N GLY A 98 -14.17 -9.59 -4.93
CA GLY A 98 -14.62 -9.68 -3.54
C GLY A 98 -13.72 -10.50 -2.62
N ARG A 99 -12.84 -11.35 -3.17
CA ARG A 99 -11.92 -12.21 -2.40
C ARG A 99 -10.48 -11.74 -2.46
N GLU A 100 -9.90 -11.67 -3.66
CA GLU A 100 -8.46 -11.49 -3.88
C GLU A 100 -8.15 -10.14 -4.55
N GLY A 101 -9.14 -9.53 -5.22
CA GLY A 101 -8.93 -8.35 -6.07
C GLY A 101 -8.32 -7.14 -5.37
N LEU A 102 -8.63 -6.91 -4.09
CA LEU A 102 -8.07 -5.77 -3.35
C LEU A 102 -6.53 -5.81 -3.28
N PHE A 103 -5.97 -6.97 -2.96
CA PHE A 103 -4.52 -7.12 -2.83
C PHE A 103 -3.84 -7.20 -4.19
N LEU A 104 -4.50 -7.77 -5.19
CA LEU A 104 -3.98 -7.77 -6.56
C LEU A 104 -3.96 -6.35 -7.16
N ALA A 105 -4.99 -5.55 -6.91
CA ALA A 105 -5.01 -4.13 -7.24
C ALA A 105 -3.87 -3.37 -6.54
N ILE A 106 -3.65 -3.64 -5.24
CA ILE A 106 -2.49 -3.09 -4.52
C ILE A 106 -1.17 -3.49 -5.21
N GLY A 107 -1.01 -4.76 -5.59
CA GLY A 107 0.19 -5.26 -6.27
C GLY A 107 0.45 -4.55 -7.59
N ASP A 108 -0.59 -4.41 -8.41
CA ASP A 108 -0.52 -3.67 -9.68
C ASP A 108 -0.08 -2.22 -9.48
N LYS A 109 -0.67 -1.50 -8.51
CA LYS A 109 -0.27 -0.12 -8.19
C LYS A 109 1.13 -0.05 -7.57
N VAL A 110 1.54 -1.05 -6.78
CA VAL A 110 2.92 -1.16 -6.26
C VAL A 110 3.92 -1.24 -7.41
N LEU A 111 3.67 -2.10 -8.41
CA LEU A 111 4.54 -2.25 -9.57
C LEU A 111 4.59 -0.97 -10.40
N GLU A 112 3.44 -0.35 -10.66
CA GLU A 112 3.34 0.88 -11.44
C GLU A 112 4.15 2.03 -10.81
N GLU A 113 3.94 2.29 -9.53
CA GLU A 113 4.64 3.33 -8.79
C GLU A 113 6.15 3.01 -8.66
N ALA A 114 6.51 1.75 -8.41
CA ALA A 114 7.90 1.33 -8.38
C ALA A 114 8.60 1.57 -9.73
N ASN A 115 7.93 1.26 -10.84
CA ASN A 115 8.47 1.51 -12.17
C ASN A 115 8.56 3.01 -12.48
N SER A 116 7.57 3.83 -12.05
CA SER A 116 7.65 5.29 -12.16
C SER A 116 8.86 5.88 -11.42
N PHE A 117 9.14 5.34 -10.22
CA PHE A 117 10.35 5.72 -9.47
C PHE A 117 11.64 5.37 -10.23
N LEU A 118 11.73 4.15 -10.79
CA LEU A 118 12.89 3.68 -11.56
C LEU A 118 13.09 4.49 -12.84
N GLU A 119 12.02 4.72 -13.59
CA GLU A 119 12.03 5.55 -14.81
C GLU A 119 12.52 6.97 -14.50
N GLY A 120 12.01 7.59 -13.44
CA GLY A 120 12.43 8.92 -12.98
C GLY A 120 13.91 9.00 -12.58
N ARG A 121 14.56 7.85 -12.33
CA ARG A 121 15.99 7.72 -12.04
C ARG A 121 16.80 7.21 -13.24
N GLY A 122 16.17 6.95 -14.38
CA GLY A 122 16.82 6.42 -15.59
C GLY A 122 17.25 4.95 -15.48
N LEU A 123 16.58 4.18 -14.61
CA LEU A 123 16.88 2.78 -14.33
C LEU A 123 15.93 1.84 -15.08
N LYS A 124 16.34 0.59 -15.23
CA LYS A 124 15.52 -0.43 -15.89
C LYS A 124 14.32 -0.80 -15.01
N GLU A 125 13.12 -0.71 -15.57
CA GLU A 125 11.85 -1.13 -14.96
C GLU A 125 11.68 -2.66 -14.94
N PHE A 126 10.79 -3.15 -14.07
CA PHE A 126 10.35 -4.55 -14.07
C PHE A 126 9.25 -4.76 -15.11
N ASN A 127 9.50 -5.65 -16.08
CA ASN A 127 8.60 -5.85 -17.22
C ASN A 127 7.30 -6.58 -16.86
N LYS A 128 7.34 -7.50 -15.88
CA LYS A 128 6.17 -8.26 -15.44
C LYS A 128 6.39 -8.85 -14.06
N VAL A 129 5.46 -8.59 -13.14
CA VAL A 129 5.41 -9.25 -11.83
C VAL A 129 4.01 -9.85 -11.68
N ASN A 130 3.91 -11.17 -11.65
CA ASN A 130 2.68 -11.86 -11.31
C ASN A 130 2.54 -11.88 -9.79
N PHE A 131 1.52 -11.19 -9.30
CA PHE A 131 1.14 -11.19 -7.89
C PHE A 131 0.16 -12.33 -7.59
N TYR A 132 0.18 -12.77 -6.33
CA TYR A 132 -0.76 -13.72 -5.76
C TYR A 132 -1.30 -13.18 -4.44
N SER A 133 -2.58 -13.44 -4.19
CA SER A 133 -3.24 -13.11 -2.93
C SER A 133 -4.07 -14.28 -2.42
N ASP A 134 -4.05 -14.49 -1.10
CA ASP A 134 -4.94 -15.40 -0.37
C ASP A 134 -6.16 -14.67 0.23
N GLY A 135 -6.35 -13.39 -0.12
CA GLY A 135 -7.39 -12.51 0.39
C GLY A 135 -7.03 -11.75 1.68
N VAL A 136 -5.89 -12.02 2.29
CA VAL A 136 -5.40 -11.31 3.49
C VAL A 136 -3.98 -10.75 3.34
N ASN A 137 -3.23 -11.21 2.34
CA ASN A 137 -1.89 -10.74 2.06
C ASN A 137 -1.62 -10.68 0.54
N LEU A 138 -0.48 -10.06 0.19
CA LEU A 138 0.07 -9.97 -1.15
C LEU A 138 1.45 -10.65 -1.19
N SER A 139 1.68 -11.44 -2.23
CA SER A 139 2.94 -12.14 -2.49
C SER A 139 3.23 -12.19 -3.99
N ILE A 140 4.46 -12.56 -4.36
CA ILE A 140 4.85 -12.79 -5.77
C ILE A 140 4.79 -14.28 -6.08
N ASP A 141 4.20 -14.64 -7.23
CA ASP A 141 4.20 -16.01 -7.75
C ASP A 141 5.65 -16.49 -7.92
N ASN A 142 5.96 -17.62 -7.26
CA ASN A 142 7.30 -18.17 -7.14
C ASN A 142 7.90 -18.68 -8.46
N ASN A 143 7.14 -18.74 -9.55
CA ASN A 143 7.64 -19.18 -10.87
C ASN A 143 8.40 -18.10 -11.68
N GLN A 144 8.83 -17.01 -11.04
CA GLN A 144 9.47 -15.83 -11.64
C GLN A 144 10.90 -15.56 -11.13
N GLU A 145 11.76 -16.58 -11.13
CA GLU A 145 13.15 -16.49 -10.60
C GLU A 145 13.97 -15.31 -11.17
N HIS A 146 13.70 -14.91 -12.42
CA HIS A 146 14.34 -13.75 -13.06
C HIS A 146 14.20 -12.43 -12.27
N LEU A 147 13.14 -12.27 -11.46
CA LEU A 147 12.92 -11.06 -10.66
C LEU A 147 14.03 -10.84 -9.64
N LYS A 148 14.58 -11.93 -9.08
CA LYS A 148 15.67 -11.82 -8.12
C LYS A 148 16.96 -11.35 -8.78
N GLU A 149 17.28 -11.88 -9.96
CA GLU A 149 18.44 -11.45 -10.74
C GLU A 149 18.32 -9.99 -11.22
N GLU A 150 17.13 -9.57 -11.65
CA GLU A 150 16.85 -8.18 -12.02
C GLU A 150 17.02 -7.24 -10.82
N LEU A 151 16.47 -7.62 -9.66
CA LEU A 151 16.62 -6.86 -8.42
C LEU A 151 18.09 -6.76 -7.98
N ASP A 152 18.82 -7.87 -7.94
CA ASP A 152 20.22 -7.89 -7.50
C ASP A 152 21.13 -7.10 -8.45
N THR A 153 20.75 -6.96 -9.71
CA THR A 153 21.42 -6.09 -10.67
C THR A 153 21.14 -4.62 -10.37
N LEU A 154 19.87 -4.25 -10.18
CA LEU A 154 19.46 -2.88 -9.84
C LEU A 154 20.09 -2.40 -8.53
N LEU A 155 20.15 -3.25 -7.51
CA LEU A 155 20.72 -2.91 -6.20
C LEU A 155 22.25 -2.72 -6.22
N LYS A 156 22.95 -3.09 -7.30
CA LYS A 156 24.37 -2.72 -7.50
C LYS A 156 24.53 -1.29 -8.01
N GLU A 157 23.51 -0.76 -8.67
CA GLU A 157 23.48 0.58 -9.26
C GLU A 157 22.83 1.62 -8.35
N LEU A 158 22.18 1.17 -7.26
CA LEU A 158 21.41 1.99 -6.33
C LEU A 158 21.94 1.91 -4.90
N ASP A 159 22.18 3.07 -4.29
CA ASP A 159 22.31 3.19 -2.83
C ASP A 159 20.96 3.62 -2.23
N LEU A 160 20.24 2.65 -1.67
CA LEU A 160 18.93 2.91 -1.05
C LEU A 160 19.02 3.86 0.15
N ASN A 161 20.14 3.85 0.89
CA ASN A 161 20.30 4.72 2.06
C ASN A 161 20.51 6.17 1.64
N GLU A 162 21.31 6.39 0.58
CA GLU A 162 21.50 7.72 0.01
C GLU A 162 20.17 8.28 -0.49
N ILE A 163 19.39 7.50 -1.22
CA ILE A 163 18.05 7.90 -1.71
C ILE A 163 17.12 8.25 -0.55
N GLU A 164 17.08 7.43 0.50
CA GLU A 164 16.21 7.67 1.65
C GLU A 164 16.59 8.98 2.37
N GLN A 165 17.88 9.28 2.49
CA GLN A 165 18.36 10.57 3.00
C GLN A 165 17.97 11.73 2.08
N GLU A 166 18.17 11.62 0.78
CA GLU A 166 17.78 12.65 -0.20
C GLU A 166 16.28 13.00 -0.09
N LEU A 167 15.43 11.97 0.00
CA LEU A 167 13.98 12.14 0.06
C LEU A 167 13.50 12.68 1.40
N SER A 168 14.23 12.45 2.50
CA SER A 168 13.89 13.00 3.81
C SER A 168 14.04 14.53 3.90
N VAL A 169 14.85 15.14 3.01
CA VAL A 169 15.21 16.56 3.04
C VAL A 169 14.42 17.39 2.02
N ARG A 170 13.95 16.80 0.92
CA ARG A 170 13.22 17.54 -0.14
C ARG A 170 11.76 17.80 0.23
N GLU A 171 11.26 18.99 -0.12
CA GLU A 171 9.82 19.36 -0.06
C GLU A 171 8.93 18.62 -1.09
N GLY A 172 9.47 17.65 -1.81
CA GLY A 172 8.74 16.71 -2.65
C GLY A 172 9.36 15.33 -2.48
N ARG A 173 8.81 14.54 -1.56
CA ARG A 173 9.18 13.12 -1.44
C ARG A 173 8.73 12.45 -2.73
N ASN A 174 9.62 11.69 -3.39
CA ASN A 174 9.17 10.77 -4.42
C ASN A 174 8.48 9.62 -3.67
N GLU A 175 7.17 9.77 -3.46
CA GLU A 175 6.35 8.85 -2.69
C GLU A 175 6.37 7.44 -3.29
N SER A 176 6.50 7.33 -4.61
CA SER A 176 6.64 6.07 -5.34
C SER A 176 7.89 5.26 -4.93
N PHE A 177 8.89 5.86 -4.27
CA PHE A 177 10.00 5.13 -3.65
C PHE A 177 9.54 4.14 -2.57
N PHE A 178 8.49 4.46 -1.82
CA PHE A 178 7.95 3.55 -0.80
C PHE A 178 7.38 2.28 -1.44
N ASN A 179 6.77 2.42 -2.62
CA ASN A 179 6.29 1.28 -3.40
C ASN A 179 7.46 0.46 -3.96
N TYR A 180 8.53 1.10 -4.42
CA TYR A 180 9.74 0.39 -4.80
C TYR A 180 10.36 -0.39 -3.62
N LYS A 181 10.48 0.23 -2.43
CA LYS A 181 10.93 -0.49 -1.21
C LYS A 181 10.05 -1.70 -0.90
N HIS A 182 8.74 -1.55 -1.07
CA HIS A 182 7.80 -2.64 -0.85
C HIS A 182 7.93 -3.76 -1.90
N LEU A 183 8.14 -3.42 -3.17
CA LEU A 183 8.41 -4.40 -4.22
C LEU A 183 9.70 -5.20 -3.94
N ILE A 184 10.77 -4.54 -3.47
CA ILE A 184 11.99 -5.20 -3.00
C ILE A 184 11.67 -6.19 -1.88
N TYR A 185 10.87 -5.79 -0.90
CA TYR A 185 10.44 -6.66 0.20
C TYR A 185 9.69 -7.89 -0.32
N LEU A 186 8.74 -7.72 -1.24
CA LEU A 186 7.99 -8.84 -1.83
C LEU A 186 8.89 -9.81 -2.61
N ILE A 187 9.82 -9.30 -3.42
CA ILE A 187 10.76 -10.14 -4.18
C ILE A 187 11.67 -10.92 -3.21
N ASN A 188 12.21 -10.28 -2.19
CA ASN A 188 13.06 -10.94 -1.20
C ASN A 188 12.26 -11.93 -0.33
N ALA A 189 11.00 -11.68 -0.02
CA ALA A 189 10.16 -12.63 0.71
C ALA A 189 9.84 -13.88 -0.13
N SER A 190 9.74 -13.75 -1.46
CA SER A 190 9.48 -14.87 -2.37
C SER A 190 10.74 -15.65 -2.77
N TYR A 191 11.92 -15.02 -2.79
CA TYR A 191 13.16 -15.59 -3.37
C TYR A 191 14.42 -15.42 -2.52
N GLY A 192 14.34 -14.76 -1.37
CA GLY A 192 15.46 -14.64 -0.45
C GLY A 192 15.79 -15.99 0.20
N GLU A 193 17.08 -16.26 0.36
CA GLU A 193 17.52 -17.31 1.28
C GLU A 193 17.30 -16.79 2.72
N GLU A 194 16.69 -17.61 3.58
CA GLU A 194 16.52 -17.33 5.04
C GLU A 194 17.86 -17.09 5.75
#